data_AF-A0AAE9E020-F1
#
_entry.id   AF-A0AAE9E020-F1
#
_cell.length_a   1.000
_cell.length_b   1.000
_cell.length_c   1.000
_cell.angle_alpha   90.00
_cell.angle_beta   90.00
_cell.angle_gamma   90.00
#
_symmetry.space_group_name_H-M   'P 1'
#
loop_
_entity.id
_entity.type
_entity.pdbx_description
1 polymer ?
#
loop_
_entity_poly.entity_id
_entity_poly.type
_entity_poly.pdbx_seq_one_letter_code
_entity_poly.pdbx_strand_id
1 'polypeptide(L)'
;MKSTWDVLKSRVVYYQKVIIALLESLDVPIGQLHFKKGTEYQLERDYTDHVLQLTAQVSLRDALKAGAEVVKQVESPLLSGLLYPLLQALDEQYLKVDGQFGGVDQRKIFILAEEQLPKLKLGKRWHLMNPMVPGLTGTKMSSSEEDSKIDVLDESDRIRSKIMGAACSRDQPDNGVLAFYNYVLFPIVSPNAIEISNQQFFDFNALKQAYLDGKLDESALKTFLSDFLVNLLDKVRAKCDTDEVKEAKEKGYSKVVEAESTPIPEEPIPVLSAEQKAWKERIQNGGELFSEDELVRVLSSVSPSNPLHVMFVAHGKGKFHLGFVSPLLRIKALVDAGVPVKATILVSDLEAYLDNQKVSWGAIEARGIYYRETFLSLIKNLKLEDVVEVKVAAEHEKYFNKDYVLDFYKMASAVTRDETTICEGTALSGNLVPLIYSLNAHIYRPDLLIIGNDSTVFADLSSRLLKCFGYSAIAHLAIPTVPGCNGQKMSCSVPDFLLDPLDTPKQTKTKIARSFCEPQNLEGNVAMQLADQIVFPLLNGSSLSIPRSSDNGGDVAVSSYKELEHEFITGSNPEFPLHPGDLKNAVVGVINGLFDGVRADFSGKEREKLVKDAFTVSKGKKK
;
A
#
# COMPACT_ATOMS: atom_id res chain seq x y z
N MET A 1 4.49 15.76 -6.08
CA MET A 1 5.90 15.35 -5.83
C MET A 1 6.81 16.58 -5.89
N LYS A 2 7.92 16.63 -5.13
CA LYS A 2 8.86 17.77 -5.15
C LYS A 2 9.70 17.89 -6.42
N SER A 3 9.80 16.84 -7.23
CA SER A 3 10.60 16.82 -8.46
C SER A 3 9.98 15.84 -9.44
N THR A 4 10.03 16.17 -10.73
CA THR A 4 9.62 15.26 -11.80
C THR A 4 10.70 14.22 -12.07
N TRP A 5 10.37 13.15 -12.78
CA TRP A 5 11.33 12.11 -13.14
C TRP A 5 12.47 12.64 -14.02
N ASP A 6 12.20 13.59 -14.92
CA ASP A 6 13.23 14.16 -15.79
C ASP A 6 14.18 15.09 -15.03
N VAL A 7 13.66 15.82 -14.04
CA VAL A 7 14.49 16.57 -13.09
C VAL A 7 15.38 15.60 -12.30
N LEU A 8 14.84 14.47 -11.82
CA LEU A 8 15.63 13.46 -11.09
C LEU A 8 16.73 12.83 -11.96
N LYS A 9 16.43 12.45 -13.21
CA LYS A 9 17.43 11.91 -14.14
C LYS A 9 18.59 12.89 -14.33
N SER A 10 18.28 14.17 -14.52
CA SER A 10 19.28 15.23 -14.69
C SER A 10 20.13 15.40 -13.43
N ARG A 11 19.51 15.36 -12.24
CA ARG A 11 20.26 15.39 -10.97
C ARG A 11 21.18 14.20 -10.79
N VAL A 12 20.77 12.99 -11.19
CA VAL A 12 21.64 11.79 -11.09
C VAL A 12 22.91 11.98 -11.92
N VAL A 13 22.79 12.46 -13.16
CA VAL A 13 23.94 12.78 -14.02
C VAL A 13 24.83 13.82 -13.37
N TYR A 14 24.23 14.93 -12.89
CA TYR A 14 24.94 15.99 -12.19
C TYR A 14 25.76 15.47 -11.00
N TYR A 15 25.12 14.76 -10.07
CA TYR A 15 25.80 14.25 -8.87
C TYR A 15 26.89 13.24 -9.22
N GLN A 16 26.66 12.34 -10.17
CA GLN A 16 27.67 11.36 -10.58
C GLN A 16 28.94 12.05 -11.07
N LYS A 17 28.81 13.05 -11.95
CA LYS A 17 29.96 13.78 -12.51
C LYS A 17 30.68 14.63 -11.47
N VAL A 18 29.93 15.34 -10.62
CA VAL A 18 30.52 16.17 -9.54
C VAL A 18 31.27 15.31 -8.52
N ILE A 19 30.73 14.14 -8.12
CA ILE A 19 31.40 13.23 -7.18
C ILE A 19 32.71 12.70 -7.78
N ILE A 20 32.71 12.28 -9.05
CA ILE A 20 33.93 11.85 -9.75
C ILE A 20 34.96 12.98 -9.75
N ALA A 21 34.55 14.18 -10.17
CA ALA A 21 35.44 15.33 -10.23
C ALA A 21 36.03 15.71 -8.86
N LEU A 22 35.24 15.61 -7.78
CA LEU A 22 35.67 15.84 -6.41
C LEU A 22 36.74 14.82 -5.98
N LEU A 23 36.46 13.52 -6.16
CA LEU A 23 37.37 12.44 -5.78
C LEU A 23 38.70 12.52 -6.55
N GLU A 24 38.65 12.76 -7.86
CA GLU A 24 39.86 12.93 -8.67
C GLU A 24 40.66 14.19 -8.31
N SER A 25 39.99 15.27 -7.86
CA SER A 25 40.68 16.49 -7.42
C SER A 25 41.39 16.32 -6.08
N LEU A 26 41.03 15.27 -5.33
CA LEU A 26 41.65 14.81 -4.09
C LEU A 26 42.58 13.60 -4.32
N ASP A 27 42.91 13.30 -5.58
CA ASP A 27 43.77 12.18 -5.98
C ASP A 27 43.28 10.79 -5.50
N VAL A 28 41.97 10.66 -5.27
CA VAL A 28 41.34 9.39 -4.86
C VAL A 28 41.15 8.47 -6.08
N PRO A 29 41.67 7.23 -6.07
CA PRO A 29 41.44 6.28 -7.15
C PRO A 29 39.96 5.88 -7.27
N ILE A 30 39.35 6.13 -8.43
CA ILE A 30 37.93 5.85 -8.68
C ILE A 30 37.66 4.51 -9.37
N GLY A 31 38.70 3.70 -9.65
CA GLY A 31 38.54 2.44 -10.39
C GLY A 31 37.63 1.39 -9.72
N GLN A 32 37.41 1.53 -8.41
CA GLN A 32 36.50 0.68 -7.61
C GLN A 32 35.20 1.42 -7.21
N LEU A 33 34.97 2.62 -7.73
CA LEU A 33 33.77 3.40 -7.48
C LEU A 33 32.64 2.92 -8.40
N HIS A 34 31.52 2.52 -7.82
CA HIS A 34 30.34 2.08 -8.55
C HIS A 34 29.14 2.97 -8.23
N PHE A 35 28.53 3.54 -9.27
CA PHE A 35 27.26 4.23 -9.15
C PHE A 35 26.11 3.26 -9.45
N LYS A 36 25.14 3.21 -8.54
CA LYS A 36 23.94 2.38 -8.65
C LYS A 36 22.69 3.22 -8.47
N LYS A 37 21.76 3.17 -9.43
CA LYS A 37 20.45 3.81 -9.29
C LYS A 37 19.50 2.85 -8.58
N GLY A 38 18.68 3.37 -7.66
CA GLY A 38 17.66 2.57 -6.96
C GLY A 38 16.75 1.79 -7.91
N THR A 39 16.34 2.41 -9.03
CA THR A 39 15.49 1.78 -10.05
C THR A 39 16.11 0.57 -10.76
N GLU A 40 17.43 0.33 -10.61
CA GLU A 40 18.09 -0.86 -11.15
C GLU A 40 17.79 -2.14 -10.34
N TYR A 41 17.38 -2.01 -9.07
CA TYR A 41 17.18 -3.18 -8.19
C TYR A 41 15.95 -3.08 -7.26
N GLN A 42 15.52 -1.88 -6.87
CA GLN A 42 14.39 -1.68 -5.95
C GLN A 42 13.02 -2.03 -6.57
N LEU A 43 12.96 -2.14 -7.90
CA LEU A 43 11.74 -2.52 -8.64
C LEU A 43 11.62 -4.03 -8.87
N GLU A 44 12.60 -4.82 -8.43
CA GLU A 44 12.60 -6.27 -8.61
C GLU A 44 11.67 -6.95 -7.59
N ARG A 45 11.18 -8.14 -7.97
CA ARG A 45 10.24 -8.92 -7.17
C ARG A 45 10.78 -9.22 -5.77
N ASP A 46 12.01 -9.72 -5.68
CA ASP A 46 12.62 -10.08 -4.41
C ASP A 46 12.72 -8.89 -3.45
N TYR A 47 13.13 -7.71 -3.96
CA TYR A 47 13.21 -6.49 -3.16
C TYR A 47 11.85 -6.10 -2.62
N THR A 48 10.84 -6.11 -3.49
CA THR A 48 9.46 -5.81 -3.12
C THR A 48 8.94 -6.78 -2.06
N ASP A 49 9.22 -8.06 -2.19
CA ASP A 49 8.82 -9.08 -1.21
C ASP A 49 9.44 -8.84 0.18
N HIS A 50 10.71 -8.44 0.24
CA HIS A 50 11.31 -8.04 1.51
C HIS A 50 10.78 -6.71 2.05
N VAL A 51 10.42 -5.74 1.19
CA VAL A 51 9.73 -4.51 1.62
C VAL A 51 8.41 -4.86 2.29
N LEU A 52 7.59 -5.69 1.65
CA LEU A 52 6.29 -6.11 2.19
C LEU A 52 6.46 -6.84 3.52
N GLN A 53 7.42 -7.77 3.61
CA GLN A 53 7.72 -8.47 4.86
C GLN A 53 8.21 -7.53 5.96
N LEU A 54 9.10 -6.59 5.63
CA LEU A 54 9.62 -5.63 6.59
C LEU A 54 8.52 -4.69 7.10
N THR A 55 7.61 -4.25 6.24
CA THR A 55 6.47 -3.40 6.64
C THR A 55 5.48 -4.12 7.53
N ALA A 56 5.34 -5.44 7.40
CA ALA A 56 4.51 -6.25 8.30
C ALA A 56 5.18 -6.54 9.64
N GLN A 57 6.51 -6.43 9.72
CA GLN A 57 7.30 -6.60 10.93
C GLN A 57 7.46 -5.29 11.73
N VAL A 58 7.58 -4.16 11.03
CA VAL A 58 7.85 -2.84 11.61
C VAL A 58 6.56 -2.10 11.91
N SER A 59 6.45 -1.56 13.13
CA SER A 59 5.30 -0.74 13.51
C SER A 59 5.35 0.66 12.88
N LEU A 60 4.19 1.30 12.72
CA LEU A 60 4.10 2.70 12.29
C LEU A 60 4.96 3.63 13.15
N ARG A 61 4.96 3.39 14.46
CA ARG A 61 5.77 4.15 15.43
C ARG A 61 7.27 3.99 15.18
N ASP A 62 7.73 2.77 14.91
CA ASP A 62 9.16 2.50 14.70
C ASP A 62 9.63 3.05 13.36
N ALA A 63 8.82 2.92 12.30
CA ALA A 63 9.10 3.54 11.01
C ALA A 63 9.17 5.08 11.12
N LEU A 64 8.22 5.69 11.84
CA LEU A 64 8.21 7.12 12.10
C LEU A 64 9.45 7.57 12.89
N LYS A 65 9.80 6.84 13.95
CA LYS A 65 10.99 7.09 14.75
C LYS A 65 12.26 7.00 13.90
N ALA A 66 12.37 5.96 13.06
CA ALA A 66 13.52 5.73 12.19
C ALA A 66 13.70 6.88 11.18
N GLY A 67 12.61 7.35 10.57
CA GLY A 67 12.64 8.43 9.58
C GLY A 67 12.70 9.85 10.15
N ALA A 68 12.56 10.06 11.46
CA ALA A 68 12.28 11.37 12.06
C ALA A 68 13.29 12.49 11.72
N GLU A 69 14.57 12.16 11.56
CA GLU A 69 15.65 13.12 11.31
C GLU A 69 15.96 13.34 9.82
N VAL A 70 15.46 12.45 8.95
CA VAL A 70 15.75 12.46 7.51
C VAL A 70 14.52 12.89 6.70
N VAL A 71 13.33 12.49 7.16
CA VAL A 71 12.05 12.81 6.51
C VAL A 71 11.51 14.11 7.09
N LYS A 72 11.14 15.05 6.20
CA LYS A 72 10.53 16.32 6.61
C LYS A 72 9.23 16.04 7.38
N GLN A 73 9.15 16.57 8.59
CA GLN A 73 7.92 16.55 9.37
C GLN A 73 7.01 17.67 8.86
N VAL A 74 5.79 17.30 8.49
CA VAL A 74 4.74 18.20 7.99
C VAL A 74 3.41 17.78 8.62
N GLU A 75 2.43 18.68 8.62
CA GLU A 75 1.11 18.45 9.23
C GLU A 75 0.38 17.26 8.61
N SER A 76 0.43 17.12 7.28
CA SER A 76 -0.15 15.99 6.54
C SER A 76 0.95 15.17 5.86
N PRO A 77 1.63 14.28 6.60
CA PRO A 77 2.78 13.57 6.07
C PRO A 77 2.38 12.43 5.13
N LEU A 78 3.12 12.31 4.03
CA LEU A 78 2.91 11.27 3.04
C LEU A 78 3.29 9.88 3.58
N LEU A 79 2.62 8.85 3.06
CA LEU A 79 2.90 7.45 3.37
C LEU A 79 4.33 7.04 2.98
N SER A 80 4.85 7.55 1.87
CA SER A 80 6.22 7.28 1.42
C SER A 80 7.29 7.67 2.44
N GLY A 81 7.00 8.63 3.32
CA GLY A 81 7.88 8.98 4.43
C GLY A 81 8.04 7.87 5.48
N LEU A 82 7.08 6.95 5.60
CA LEU A 82 7.20 5.77 6.44
C LEU A 82 7.95 4.63 5.74
N LEU A 83 7.81 4.53 4.41
CA LEU A 83 8.52 3.52 3.61
C LEU A 83 10.02 3.82 3.51
N TYR A 84 10.39 5.09 3.34
CA TYR A 84 11.77 5.54 3.14
C TYR A 84 12.82 4.86 4.06
N PRO A 85 12.68 4.86 5.40
CA PRO A 85 13.68 4.24 6.27
C PRO A 85 13.78 2.72 6.08
N LEU A 86 12.69 2.04 5.70
CA LEU A 86 12.69 0.60 5.42
C LEU A 86 13.39 0.29 4.09
N LEU A 87 13.17 1.13 3.07
CA LEU A 87 13.85 1.03 1.78
C LEU A 87 15.37 1.18 1.97
N GLN A 88 15.79 2.23 2.67
CA GLN A 88 17.21 2.46 2.95
C GLN A 88 17.84 1.31 3.74
N ALA A 89 17.14 0.72 4.71
CA ALA A 89 17.62 -0.45 5.43
C ALA A 89 17.80 -1.67 4.50
N LEU A 90 16.85 -1.93 3.59
CA LEU A 90 16.95 -3.05 2.65
C LEU A 90 18.02 -2.84 1.59
N ASP A 91 18.33 -1.60 1.22
CA ASP A 91 19.38 -1.30 0.23
C ASP A 91 20.73 -1.93 0.62
N GLU A 92 21.04 -2.04 1.92
CA GLU A 92 22.22 -2.75 2.43
C GLU A 92 22.33 -4.19 1.93
N GLN A 93 21.20 -4.92 1.93
CA GLN A 93 21.14 -6.31 1.51
C GLN A 93 21.30 -6.43 -0.02
N TYR A 94 20.65 -5.55 -0.78
CA TYR A 94 20.57 -5.69 -2.24
C TYR A 94 21.73 -5.05 -2.99
N LEU A 95 22.36 -4.04 -2.41
CA LEU A 95 23.66 -3.53 -2.87
C LEU A 95 24.81 -4.48 -2.49
N LYS A 96 24.54 -5.49 -1.63
CA LYS A 96 25.52 -6.48 -1.16
C LYS A 96 26.75 -5.82 -0.52
N VAL A 97 26.53 -4.74 0.22
CA VAL A 97 27.59 -4.04 0.94
C VAL A 97 27.87 -4.74 2.26
N ASP A 98 29.10 -4.59 2.77
CA ASP A 98 29.47 -5.04 4.12
C ASP A 98 29.07 -4.03 5.20
N GLY A 99 28.96 -2.75 4.82
CA GLY A 99 28.60 -1.65 5.70
C GLY A 99 28.11 -0.41 4.96
N GLN A 100 27.45 0.48 5.71
CA GLN A 100 26.92 1.73 5.20
C GLN A 100 27.56 2.93 5.90
N PHE A 101 27.92 3.92 5.09
CA PHE A 101 28.42 5.20 5.54
C PHE A 101 27.32 6.26 5.46
N GLY A 102 27.17 7.10 6.48
CA GLY A 102 26.19 8.18 6.46
C GLY A 102 26.40 9.20 7.58
N GLY A 103 25.55 10.22 7.62
CA GLY A 103 25.55 11.20 8.70
C GLY A 103 24.98 10.63 10.01
N VAL A 104 25.32 11.26 11.14
CA VAL A 104 24.70 10.92 12.44
C VAL A 104 23.17 11.09 12.44
N ASP A 105 22.61 11.90 11.54
CA ASP A 105 21.17 12.06 11.36
C ASP A 105 20.47 10.82 10.77
N GLN A 106 21.24 9.88 10.22
CA GLN A 106 20.74 8.59 9.73
C GLN A 106 20.79 7.48 10.77
N ARG A 107 21.31 7.75 11.98
CA ARG A 107 21.52 6.76 13.05
C ARG A 107 20.29 5.91 13.33
N LYS A 108 19.10 6.51 13.34
CA LYS A 108 17.86 5.79 13.66
C LYS A 108 17.46 4.80 12.56
N ILE A 109 17.83 5.06 11.30
CA ILE A 109 17.65 4.14 10.18
C ILE A 109 18.63 2.98 10.29
N PHE A 110 19.89 3.25 10.65
CA PHE A 110 20.90 2.21 10.88
C PHE A 110 20.51 1.26 12.02
N ILE A 111 19.99 1.80 13.13
CA ILE A 111 19.46 0.99 14.23
C ILE A 111 18.26 0.15 13.76
N LEU A 112 17.35 0.72 12.95
CA LEU A 112 16.24 -0.03 12.37
C LEU A 112 16.76 -1.20 11.52
N ALA A 113 17.76 -0.98 10.66
CA ALA A 113 18.36 -2.04 9.85
C ALA A 113 18.95 -3.15 10.74
N GLU A 114 19.74 -2.77 11.77
CA GLU A 114 20.39 -3.73 12.66
C GLU A 114 19.38 -4.59 13.47
N GLU A 115 18.26 -4.00 13.88
CA GLU A 115 17.23 -4.69 14.66
C GLU A 115 16.31 -5.57 13.79
N GLN A 116 16.00 -5.13 12.56
CA GLN A 116 14.91 -5.69 11.78
C GLN A 116 15.38 -6.65 10.68
N LEU A 117 16.52 -6.40 10.03
CA LEU A 117 17.04 -7.27 8.97
C LEU A 117 17.34 -8.70 9.45
N PRO A 118 17.93 -8.93 10.65
CA PRO A 118 18.17 -10.29 11.15
C PRO A 118 16.90 -11.11 11.37
N LYS A 119 15.78 -10.45 11.68
CA LYS A 119 14.47 -11.12 11.86
C LYS A 119 13.91 -11.64 10.53
N LEU A 120 14.27 -10.99 9.41
CA LEU A 120 14.04 -11.47 8.04
C LEU A 120 15.09 -12.49 7.57
N LYS A 121 16.00 -12.93 8.46
CA LYS A 121 17.14 -13.79 8.14
C LYS A 121 18.12 -13.15 7.13
N LEU A 122 18.13 -11.84 7.07
CA LEU A 122 19.14 -11.07 6.35
C LEU A 122 20.30 -10.76 7.31
N GLY A 123 21.53 -10.66 6.79
CA GLY A 123 22.70 -10.41 7.65
C GLY A 123 22.66 -9.02 8.29
N LYS A 124 23.48 -8.79 9.32
CA LYS A 124 23.80 -7.45 9.83
C LYS A 124 24.88 -6.78 8.99
N ARG A 125 24.95 -5.45 9.01
CA ARG A 125 26.02 -4.63 8.42
C ARG A 125 26.61 -3.69 9.46
N TRP A 126 27.85 -3.27 9.24
CA TRP A 126 28.46 -2.24 10.09
C TRP A 126 28.07 -0.85 9.58
N HIS A 127 27.89 0.09 10.50
CA HIS A 127 27.55 1.48 10.18
C HIS A 127 28.65 2.41 10.64
N LEU A 128 29.14 3.25 9.74
CA LEU A 128 30.09 4.30 10.06
C LEU A 128 29.42 5.66 9.88
N MET A 129 29.32 6.41 10.98
CA MET A 129 28.59 7.68 11.03
C MET A 129 29.54 8.88 11.12
N ASN A 130 29.36 9.83 10.22
CA ASN A 130 30.06 11.10 10.26
C ASN A 130 29.30 12.15 11.08
N PRO A 131 30.03 13.02 11.81
CA PRO A 131 29.42 14.19 12.42
C PRO A 131 28.82 15.11 11.35
N MET A 132 27.78 15.87 11.73
CA MET A 132 27.21 16.88 10.84
C MET A 132 28.18 18.06 10.73
N VAL A 133 28.59 18.39 9.51
CA VAL A 133 29.37 19.61 9.26
C VAL A 133 28.42 20.80 9.33
N PRO A 134 28.60 21.74 10.28
CA PRO A 134 27.80 22.95 10.33
C PRO A 134 28.11 23.82 9.11
N GLY A 135 27.10 24.57 8.67
CA GLY A 135 27.23 25.60 7.65
C GLY A 135 28.00 26.81 8.16
N LEU A 136 28.24 27.75 7.25
CA LEU A 136 29.04 28.95 7.53
C LEU A 136 28.40 29.87 8.59
N THR A 137 27.10 29.73 8.83
CA THR A 137 26.33 30.46 9.85
C THR A 137 26.29 29.75 11.21
N GLY A 138 26.94 28.58 11.35
CA GLY A 138 26.99 27.78 12.58
C GLY A 138 25.87 26.76 12.74
N THR A 139 24.79 26.86 11.95
CA THR A 139 23.69 25.88 11.91
C THR A 139 23.88 24.87 10.76
N LYS A 140 23.05 23.81 10.68
CA LYS A 140 23.13 22.82 9.58
C LYS A 140 22.99 23.51 8.22
N MET A 141 23.87 23.19 7.26
CA MET A 141 23.77 23.68 5.88
C MET A 141 22.37 23.41 5.32
N SER A 142 21.69 24.47 4.85
CA SER A 142 20.32 24.38 4.34
C SER A 142 20.25 24.68 2.85
N SER A 143 19.45 23.89 2.13
CA SER A 143 19.11 24.19 0.74
C SER A 143 18.22 25.42 0.59
N SER A 144 17.58 25.88 1.68
CA SER A 144 16.72 27.07 1.70
C SER A 144 17.46 28.36 2.03
N GLU A 145 18.72 28.29 2.48
CA GLU A 145 19.54 29.45 2.82
C GLU A 145 20.82 29.38 1.99
N GLU A 146 20.86 30.14 0.90
CA GLU A 146 21.91 30.02 -0.13
C GLU A 146 23.31 30.36 0.41
N ASP A 147 23.39 31.27 1.38
CA ASP A 147 24.62 31.69 2.04
C ASP A 147 25.05 30.78 3.19
N SER A 148 24.17 29.87 3.65
CA SER A 148 24.51 28.90 4.70
C SER A 148 25.46 27.79 4.23
N LYS A 149 25.59 27.61 2.91
CA LYS A 149 26.34 26.52 2.27
C LYS A 149 27.32 27.04 1.20
N ILE A 150 28.35 26.24 0.93
CA ILE A 150 29.23 26.41 -0.23
C ILE A 150 28.83 25.37 -1.27
N ASP A 151 28.41 25.79 -2.45
CA ASP A 151 28.17 24.85 -3.55
C ASP A 151 29.50 24.43 -4.17
N VAL A 152 29.61 23.18 -4.59
CA VAL A 152 30.85 22.61 -5.16
C VAL A 152 31.24 23.33 -6.44
N LEU A 153 30.26 23.91 -7.15
CA LEU A 153 30.46 24.67 -8.37
C LEU A 153 30.20 26.18 -8.18
N ASP A 154 30.27 26.71 -6.95
CA ASP A 154 30.26 28.16 -6.73
C ASP A 154 31.53 28.79 -7.33
N GLU A 155 31.42 30.00 -7.88
CA GLU A 155 32.55 30.76 -8.41
C GLU A 155 33.48 31.25 -7.28
N SER A 156 34.75 31.47 -7.61
CA SER A 156 35.79 31.83 -6.64
C SER A 156 35.44 33.06 -5.79
N ASP A 157 34.91 34.11 -6.42
CA ASP A 157 34.49 35.33 -5.72
C ASP A 157 33.33 35.09 -4.75
N ARG A 158 32.42 34.17 -5.10
CA ARG A 158 31.29 33.81 -4.26
C ARG A 158 31.72 33.02 -3.04
N ILE A 159 32.65 32.07 -3.21
CA ILE A 159 33.25 31.31 -2.11
C ILE A 159 33.92 32.27 -1.11
N ARG A 160 34.75 33.19 -1.63
CA ARG A 160 35.42 34.22 -0.81
C ARG A 160 34.42 35.08 -0.06
N SER A 161 33.41 35.60 -0.75
CA SER A 161 32.37 36.43 -0.14
C SER A 161 31.65 35.71 1.01
N LYS A 162 31.23 34.46 0.81
CA LYS A 162 30.55 33.65 1.82
C LYS A 162 31.40 33.39 3.06
N ILE A 163 32.67 33.02 2.89
CA ILE A 163 33.57 32.71 4.01
C ILE A 163 33.95 33.99 4.76
N MET A 164 34.22 35.09 4.05
CA MET A 164 34.53 36.37 4.67
C MET A 164 33.34 36.93 5.47
N GLY A 165 32.12 36.72 4.97
CA GLY A 165 30.87 37.09 5.65
C GLY A 165 30.43 36.16 6.79
N ALA A 166 31.03 34.98 6.92
CA ALA A 166 30.68 34.00 7.96
C ALA A 166 31.00 34.50 9.37
N ALA A 167 30.19 34.19 10.38
CA ALA A 167 30.53 34.51 11.76
C ALA A 167 31.69 33.62 12.24
N CYS A 168 32.73 34.22 12.84
CA CYS A 168 33.92 33.50 13.29
C CYS A 168 34.40 33.98 14.67
N SER A 169 33.48 34.34 15.56
CA SER A 169 33.84 34.78 16.92
C SER A 169 34.58 33.68 17.71
N ARG A 170 35.49 34.09 18.60
CA ARG A 170 36.24 33.20 19.51
C ARG A 170 35.36 32.63 20.63
N ASP A 171 34.33 33.37 21.02
CA ASP A 171 33.44 33.00 22.13
C ASP A 171 32.26 32.12 21.68
N GLN A 172 32.15 31.84 20.37
CA GLN A 172 31.07 31.02 19.83
C GLN A 172 31.48 29.54 19.76
N PRO A 173 30.75 28.63 20.44
CA PRO A 173 30.99 27.20 20.33
C PRO A 173 30.72 26.66 18.92
N ASP A 174 29.78 27.28 18.19
CA ASP A 174 29.34 26.87 16.84
C ASP A 174 30.00 27.69 15.73
N ASN A 175 31.33 27.76 15.72
CA ASN A 175 32.09 28.49 14.71
C ASN A 175 32.21 27.68 13.40
N GLY A 176 31.42 28.05 12.40
CA GLY A 176 31.39 27.39 11.09
C GLY A 176 32.72 27.38 10.36
N VAL A 177 33.51 28.46 10.45
CA VAL A 177 34.85 28.55 9.84
C VAL A 177 35.80 27.51 10.46
N LEU A 178 35.87 27.44 11.79
CA LEU A 178 36.68 26.42 12.48
C LEU A 178 36.20 25.00 12.20
N ALA A 179 34.89 24.80 12.02
CA ALA A 179 34.36 23.48 11.67
C ALA A 179 34.84 23.00 10.29
N PHE A 180 34.96 23.89 9.30
CA PHE A 180 35.55 23.55 8.01
C PHE A 180 37.04 23.18 8.12
N TYR A 181 37.79 23.85 9.00
CA TYR A 181 39.17 23.42 9.30
C TYR A 181 39.19 21.98 9.82
N ASN A 182 38.35 21.66 10.80
CA ASN A 182 38.32 20.35 11.44
C ASN A 182 37.83 19.22 10.52
N TYR A 183 36.74 19.44 9.78
CA TYR A 183 36.04 18.38 9.06
C TYR A 183 36.33 18.32 7.56
N VAL A 184 36.95 19.35 6.98
CA VAL A 184 37.25 19.41 5.55
C VAL A 184 38.75 19.58 5.33
N LEU A 185 39.34 20.65 5.85
CA LEU A 185 40.71 21.04 5.50
C LEU A 185 41.75 20.07 6.09
N PHE A 186 41.77 19.87 7.41
CA PHE A 186 42.74 18.98 8.07
C PHE A 186 42.64 17.52 7.58
N PRO A 187 41.43 16.94 7.37
CA PRO A 187 41.30 15.61 6.76
C PRO A 187 41.91 15.48 5.36
N ILE A 188 42.01 16.57 4.59
CA ILE A 188 42.61 16.57 3.25
C ILE A 188 44.13 16.75 3.32
N VAL A 189 44.63 17.66 4.16
CA VAL A 189 46.07 18.00 4.19
C VAL A 189 46.90 17.07 5.07
N SER A 190 46.30 16.44 6.08
CA SER A 190 46.98 15.56 7.04
C SER A 190 47.71 14.41 6.30
N PRO A 191 48.97 14.08 6.68
CA PRO A 191 49.72 14.55 7.84
C PRO A 191 50.55 15.83 7.63
N ASN A 192 50.37 16.54 6.50
CA ASN A 192 51.14 17.74 6.20
C ASN A 192 50.67 18.94 7.05
N ALA A 193 51.60 19.83 7.38
CA ALA A 193 51.28 21.08 8.05
C ALA A 193 50.69 22.11 7.08
N ILE A 194 49.82 22.95 7.62
CA ILE A 194 49.41 24.21 7.00
C ILE A 194 50.12 25.38 7.66
N GLU A 195 50.33 26.46 6.92
CA GLU A 195 51.03 27.64 7.40
C GLU A 195 50.11 28.87 7.34
N ILE A 196 49.84 29.48 8.49
CA ILE A 196 49.06 30.71 8.61
C ILE A 196 49.87 31.69 9.45
N SER A 197 50.11 32.90 8.92
CA SER A 197 50.87 33.95 9.61
C SER A 197 52.24 33.46 10.13
N ASN A 198 52.97 32.69 9.30
CA ASN A 198 54.26 32.07 9.60
C ASN A 198 54.26 31.05 10.77
N GLN A 199 53.09 30.54 11.16
CA GLN A 199 52.95 29.46 12.13
C GLN A 199 52.46 28.20 11.44
N GLN A 200 53.09 27.07 11.76
CA GLN A 200 52.74 25.76 11.22
C GLN A 200 51.79 25.01 12.15
N PHE A 201 50.73 24.44 11.57
CA PHE A 201 49.74 23.62 12.27
C PHE A 201 49.59 22.27 11.60
N PHE A 202 49.80 21.20 12.36
CA PHE A 202 49.66 19.81 11.91
C PHE A 202 48.28 19.22 12.21
N ASP A 203 47.55 19.81 13.16
CA ASP A 203 46.23 19.34 13.59
C ASP A 203 45.31 20.50 13.98
N PHE A 204 44.01 20.20 13.98
CA PHE A 204 42.96 21.16 14.30
C PHE A 204 43.04 21.71 15.73
N ASN A 205 43.46 20.90 16.71
CA ASN A 205 43.49 21.33 18.11
C ASN A 205 44.56 22.41 18.30
N ALA A 206 45.74 22.23 17.71
CA ALA A 206 46.81 23.23 17.75
C ALA A 206 46.37 24.57 17.13
N LEU A 207 45.72 24.52 15.95
CA LEU A 207 45.19 25.71 15.28
C LEU A 207 44.10 26.39 16.10
N LYS A 208 43.15 25.61 16.64
CA LYS A 208 42.06 26.11 17.48
C LYS A 208 42.60 26.82 18.72
N GLN A 209 43.57 26.22 19.42
CA GLN A 209 44.18 26.84 20.60
C GLN A 209 44.92 28.14 20.23
N ALA A 210 45.69 28.15 19.14
CA ALA A 210 46.34 29.39 18.69
C ALA A 210 45.35 30.51 18.36
N TYR A 211 44.19 30.17 17.79
CA TYR A 211 43.13 31.14 17.56
C TYR A 211 42.49 31.67 18.84
N LEU A 212 42.18 30.80 19.79
CA LEU A 212 41.58 31.17 21.08
C LEU A 212 42.54 32.02 21.93
N ASP A 213 43.83 31.67 21.93
CA ASP A 213 44.91 32.43 22.59
C ASP A 213 45.16 33.80 21.94
N GLY A 214 44.54 34.06 20.79
CA GLY A 214 44.69 35.29 20.02
C GLY A 214 45.98 35.42 19.23
N LYS A 215 46.70 34.31 19.02
CA LYS A 215 47.89 34.24 18.17
C LYS A 215 47.55 34.24 16.67
N LEU A 216 46.30 33.94 16.33
CA LEU A 216 45.74 34.06 14.98
C LEU A 216 44.58 35.06 14.98
N ASP A 217 44.53 35.90 13.95
CA ASP A 217 43.39 36.79 13.70
C ASP A 217 42.34 36.12 12.80
N GLU A 218 41.11 36.61 12.91
CA GLU A 218 39.95 36.07 12.18
C GLU A 218 40.12 36.19 10.66
N SER A 219 40.68 37.31 10.20
CA SER A 219 40.84 37.61 8.78
C SER A 219 41.82 36.65 8.12
N ALA A 220 42.93 36.35 8.78
CA ALA A 220 43.94 35.39 8.35
C ALA A 220 43.36 33.98 8.22
N LEU A 221 42.58 33.52 9.23
CA LEU A 221 41.90 32.22 9.17
C LEU A 221 40.92 32.13 8.01
N LYS A 222 40.08 33.16 7.82
CA LYS A 222 39.09 33.19 6.74
C LYS A 222 39.74 33.28 5.36
N THR A 223 40.79 34.08 5.22
CA THR A 223 41.52 34.25 3.97
C THR A 223 42.17 32.94 3.55
N PHE A 224 42.90 32.28 4.47
CA PHE A 224 43.53 30.99 4.19
C PHE A 224 42.50 29.90 3.82
N LEU A 225 41.39 29.81 4.58
CA LEU A 225 40.33 28.86 4.26
C LEU A 225 39.70 29.13 2.89
N SER A 226 39.49 30.41 2.55
CA SER A 226 38.97 30.81 1.25
C SER A 226 39.90 30.42 0.11
N ASP A 227 41.20 30.72 0.24
CA ASP A 227 42.21 30.36 -0.76
C ASP A 227 42.29 28.83 -0.94
N PHE A 228 42.28 28.09 0.16
CA PHE A 228 42.27 26.62 0.14
C PHE A 228 41.06 26.07 -0.62
N LEU A 229 39.84 26.50 -0.26
CA LEU A 229 38.61 26.01 -0.89
C LEU A 229 38.48 26.48 -2.35
N VAL A 230 38.91 27.69 -2.68
CA VAL A 230 38.95 28.18 -4.07
C VAL A 230 39.85 27.27 -4.91
N ASN A 231 41.09 27.04 -4.47
CA ASN A 231 42.06 26.20 -5.19
C ASN A 231 41.57 24.76 -5.34
N LEU A 232 40.95 24.20 -4.31
CA LEU A 232 40.37 22.85 -4.36
C LEU A 232 39.22 22.78 -5.37
N LEU A 233 38.25 23.69 -5.24
CA LEU A 233 37.06 23.68 -6.08
C LEU A 233 37.34 24.16 -7.52
N ASP A 234 38.43 24.90 -7.78
CA ASP A 234 38.87 25.24 -9.14
C ASP A 234 39.21 23.97 -9.94
N LYS A 235 39.89 23.01 -9.31
CA LYS A 235 40.16 21.69 -9.92
C LYS A 235 38.87 20.96 -10.26
N VAL A 236 37.88 21.02 -9.35
CA VAL A 236 36.58 20.38 -9.54
C VAL A 236 35.79 21.06 -10.66
N ARG A 237 35.75 22.40 -10.68
CA ARG A 237 35.11 23.21 -11.73
C ARG A 237 35.72 22.90 -13.09
N ALA A 238 37.05 22.86 -13.21
CA ALA A 238 37.73 22.55 -14.46
C ALA A 238 37.34 21.16 -15.01
N LYS A 239 37.19 20.15 -14.15
CA LYS A 239 36.71 18.82 -14.54
C LYS A 239 35.21 18.77 -14.86
N CYS A 240 34.43 19.67 -14.26
CA CYS A 240 32.98 19.78 -14.47
C CYS A 240 32.60 20.70 -15.63
N ASP A 241 33.55 21.41 -16.25
CA ASP A 241 33.31 22.33 -17.38
C ASP A 241 33.05 21.56 -18.68
N THR A 242 31.91 20.87 -18.71
CA THR A 242 31.44 20.07 -19.85
C THR A 242 29.98 20.40 -20.12
N ASP A 243 29.56 20.29 -21.38
CA ASP A 243 28.18 20.56 -21.78
C ASP A 243 27.19 19.63 -21.05
N GLU A 244 27.56 18.37 -20.84
CA GLU A 244 26.75 17.38 -20.11
C GLU A 244 26.44 17.82 -18.67
N VAL A 245 27.44 18.33 -17.94
CA VAL A 245 27.25 18.79 -16.55
C VAL A 245 26.45 20.10 -16.52
N LYS A 246 26.70 21.02 -17.45
CA LYS A 246 25.96 22.28 -17.57
C LYS A 246 24.48 22.02 -17.83
N GLU A 247 24.18 21.17 -18.81
CA GLU A 247 22.81 20.78 -19.17
C GLU A 247 22.13 20.05 -18.00
N ALA A 248 22.82 19.11 -17.35
CA ALA A 248 22.30 18.38 -16.20
C ALA A 248 22.00 19.30 -15.00
N LYS A 249 22.85 20.28 -14.73
CA LYS A 249 22.65 21.29 -13.68
C LYS A 249 21.45 22.18 -14.00
N GLU A 250 21.38 22.68 -15.23
CA GLU A 250 20.28 23.52 -15.72
C GLU A 250 18.95 22.77 -15.61
N LYS A 251 18.83 21.58 -16.21
CA LYS A 251 17.59 20.78 -16.16
C LYS A 251 17.24 20.27 -14.75
N GLY A 252 18.25 19.96 -13.94
CA GLY A 252 18.06 19.42 -12.58
C GLY A 252 17.68 20.47 -11.52
N TYR A 253 18.02 21.74 -11.74
CA TYR A 253 17.83 22.81 -10.76
C TYR A 253 17.18 24.09 -11.32
N SER A 254 16.69 24.05 -12.56
CA SER A 254 15.75 25.07 -13.07
C SER A 254 14.60 25.25 -12.08
N LYS A 255 14.15 26.50 -11.89
CA LYS A 255 12.95 26.79 -11.11
C LYS A 255 11.81 25.97 -11.70
N VAL A 256 11.37 24.96 -10.97
CA VAL A 256 10.23 24.14 -11.35
C VAL A 256 9.04 25.10 -11.35
N VAL A 257 8.60 25.50 -12.54
CA VAL A 257 7.24 26.01 -12.72
C VAL A 257 6.38 24.83 -12.28
N GLU A 258 5.61 24.99 -11.20
CA GLU A 258 4.65 23.99 -10.80
C GLU A 258 3.83 23.69 -12.05
N ALA A 259 3.96 22.46 -12.57
CA ALA A 259 3.10 22.00 -13.63
C ALA A 259 1.71 21.97 -13.00
N GLU A 260 0.93 23.03 -13.21
CA GLU A 260 -0.49 23.02 -12.97
C GLU A 260 -1.01 21.76 -13.64
N SER A 261 -1.52 20.82 -12.83
CA SER A 261 -2.22 19.67 -13.37
C SER A 261 -3.39 20.24 -14.16
N THR A 262 -3.25 20.28 -15.48
CA THR A 262 -4.33 20.70 -16.36
C THR A 262 -5.47 19.72 -16.06
N PRO A 263 -6.65 20.18 -15.61
CA PRO A 263 -7.77 19.28 -15.39
C PRO A 263 -7.97 18.49 -16.67
N ILE A 264 -7.94 17.15 -16.58
CA ILE A 264 -8.29 16.31 -17.71
C ILE A 264 -9.71 16.76 -18.10
N PRO A 265 -9.95 17.20 -19.35
CA PRO A 265 -11.28 17.64 -19.75
C PRO A 265 -12.26 16.52 -19.45
N GLU A 266 -13.25 16.80 -18.59
CA GLU A 266 -14.31 15.82 -18.32
C GLU A 266 -15.07 15.61 -19.62
N GLU A 267 -14.96 14.39 -20.16
CA GLU A 267 -15.74 14.00 -21.33
C GLU A 267 -17.24 14.18 -21.03
N PRO A 268 -18.08 14.56 -22.00
CA PRO A 268 -19.51 14.68 -21.77
C PRO A 268 -20.13 13.34 -21.36
N ILE A 269 -21.08 13.37 -20.41
CA ILE A 269 -21.81 12.17 -19.98
C ILE A 269 -22.76 11.74 -21.12
N PRO A 270 -22.67 10.49 -21.61
CA PRO A 270 -23.51 10.03 -22.70
C PRO A 270 -24.96 9.80 -22.27
N VAL A 271 -25.89 9.92 -23.22
CA VAL A 271 -27.31 9.60 -22.99
C VAL A 271 -27.54 8.12 -23.21
N LEU A 272 -28.00 7.42 -22.17
CA LEU A 272 -28.33 5.99 -22.25
C LEU A 272 -29.63 5.73 -23.04
N SER A 273 -29.63 4.63 -23.79
CA SER A 273 -30.84 4.04 -24.37
C SER A 273 -31.82 3.54 -23.30
N ALA A 274 -33.06 3.23 -23.69
CA ALA A 274 -34.06 2.69 -22.75
C ALA A 274 -33.62 1.36 -22.11
N GLU A 275 -32.96 0.49 -22.89
CA GLU A 275 -32.42 -0.78 -22.41
C GLU A 275 -31.27 -0.58 -21.42
N GLN A 276 -30.32 0.31 -21.73
CA GLN A 276 -29.22 0.64 -20.83
C GLN A 276 -29.69 1.30 -19.52
N LYS A 277 -30.76 2.11 -19.58
CA LYS A 277 -31.41 2.64 -18.36
C LYS A 277 -32.00 1.53 -17.51
N ALA A 278 -32.68 0.56 -18.13
CA ALA A 278 -33.18 -0.61 -17.42
C ALA A 278 -32.03 -1.42 -16.80
N TRP A 279 -30.92 -1.64 -17.50
CA TRP A 279 -29.73 -2.29 -16.93
C TRP A 279 -29.17 -1.53 -15.73
N LYS A 280 -29.05 -0.20 -15.82
CA LYS A 280 -28.60 0.64 -14.69
C LYS A 280 -29.49 0.47 -13.46
N GLU A 281 -30.81 0.50 -13.63
CA GLU A 281 -31.77 0.27 -12.52
C GLU A 281 -31.58 -1.12 -11.90
N ARG A 282 -31.36 -2.16 -12.72
CA ARG A 282 -31.06 -3.53 -12.24
C ARG A 282 -29.75 -3.58 -11.46
N ILE A 283 -28.70 -2.91 -11.93
CA ILE A 283 -27.39 -2.82 -11.29
C ILE A 283 -27.46 -2.11 -9.94
N GLN A 284 -28.29 -1.07 -9.82
CA GLN A 284 -28.43 -0.31 -8.59
C GLN A 284 -29.36 -0.99 -7.57
N ASN A 285 -30.32 -1.82 -8.00
CA ASN A 285 -31.36 -2.38 -7.14
C ASN A 285 -30.82 -3.11 -5.89
N GLY A 286 -31.00 -2.58 -4.68
CA GLY A 286 -30.52 -3.23 -3.45
C GLY A 286 -29.04 -3.02 -3.13
N GLY A 287 -28.40 -2.05 -3.77
CA GLY A 287 -27.06 -1.57 -3.44
C GLY A 287 -26.92 -0.06 -3.61
N GLU A 288 -25.84 0.49 -3.10
CA GLU A 288 -25.49 1.90 -3.23
C GLU A 288 -24.41 2.07 -4.31
N LEU A 289 -24.66 2.97 -5.27
CA LEU A 289 -23.75 3.21 -6.39
C LEU A 289 -22.86 4.41 -6.10
N PHE A 290 -21.56 4.24 -6.34
CA PHE A 290 -20.55 5.30 -6.28
C PHE A 290 -19.93 5.51 -7.66
N SER A 291 -19.56 6.75 -7.97
CA SER A 291 -19.06 7.15 -9.30
C SER A 291 -20.08 6.83 -10.41
N GLU A 292 -21.33 7.25 -10.23
CA GLU A 292 -22.46 6.98 -11.14
C GLU A 292 -22.19 7.42 -12.58
N ASP A 293 -21.50 8.55 -12.76
CA ASP A 293 -21.13 9.06 -14.09
C ASP A 293 -20.22 8.09 -14.83
N GLU A 294 -19.30 7.40 -14.14
CA GLU A 294 -18.43 6.39 -14.73
C GLU A 294 -19.24 5.16 -15.17
N LEU A 295 -20.23 4.74 -14.37
CA LEU A 295 -21.12 3.66 -14.77
C LEU A 295 -21.91 4.04 -16.03
N VAL A 296 -22.43 5.27 -16.10
CA VAL A 296 -23.16 5.76 -17.28
C VAL A 296 -22.27 5.76 -18.52
N ARG A 297 -21.02 6.23 -18.40
CA ARG A 297 -20.04 6.19 -19.50
C ARG A 297 -19.84 4.78 -20.01
N VAL A 298 -19.58 3.83 -19.12
CA VAL A 298 -19.34 2.44 -19.52
C VAL A 298 -20.60 1.80 -20.13
N LEU A 299 -21.76 1.94 -19.46
CA LEU A 299 -23.02 1.35 -19.92
C LEU A 299 -23.39 1.78 -21.32
N SER A 300 -23.01 3.00 -21.74
CA SER A 300 -23.25 3.50 -23.10
C SER A 300 -22.60 2.62 -24.19
N SER A 301 -21.54 1.88 -23.85
CA SER A 301 -20.78 0.99 -24.74
C SER A 301 -21.07 -0.50 -24.54
N VAL A 302 -21.86 -0.87 -23.51
CA VAL A 302 -22.15 -2.27 -23.19
C VAL A 302 -23.07 -2.89 -24.24
N SER A 303 -22.72 -4.10 -24.68
CA SER A 303 -23.46 -4.89 -25.66
C SER A 303 -23.12 -6.38 -25.49
N PRO A 304 -23.82 -7.31 -26.17
CA PRO A 304 -23.44 -8.74 -26.14
C PRO A 304 -21.99 -9.01 -26.60
N SER A 305 -21.44 -8.20 -27.52
CA SER A 305 -20.04 -8.30 -27.96
C SER A 305 -19.04 -7.56 -27.06
N ASN A 306 -19.52 -6.66 -26.21
CA ASN A 306 -18.72 -5.89 -25.25
C ASN A 306 -19.45 -5.89 -23.89
N PRO A 307 -19.43 -7.03 -23.17
CA PRO A 307 -20.18 -7.17 -21.93
C PRO A 307 -19.57 -6.31 -20.82
N LEU A 308 -20.42 -5.89 -19.87
CA LEU A 308 -20.00 -5.17 -18.67
C LEU A 308 -19.06 -6.04 -17.84
N HIS A 309 -17.83 -5.58 -17.60
CA HIS A 309 -16.85 -6.28 -16.78
C HIS A 309 -17.05 -5.98 -15.29
N VAL A 310 -17.65 -6.92 -14.57
CA VAL A 310 -17.88 -6.82 -13.13
C VAL A 310 -16.76 -7.52 -12.37
N MET A 311 -16.24 -6.92 -11.32
CA MET A 311 -15.23 -7.55 -10.46
C MET A 311 -15.63 -7.51 -8.98
N PHE A 312 -15.28 -8.57 -8.26
CA PHE A 312 -15.34 -8.61 -6.79
C PHE A 312 -13.98 -9.04 -6.25
N VAL A 313 -13.47 -8.33 -5.24
CA VAL A 313 -12.17 -8.65 -4.61
C VAL A 313 -12.38 -9.44 -3.32
N ALA A 314 -11.99 -10.71 -3.36
CA ALA A 314 -12.00 -11.60 -2.21
C ALA A 314 -10.66 -11.54 -1.46
N HIS A 315 -10.69 -10.96 -0.26
CA HIS A 315 -9.53 -10.85 0.60
C HIS A 315 -9.38 -12.15 1.41
N GLY A 316 -8.29 -12.90 1.19
CA GLY A 316 -8.04 -14.22 1.80
C GLY A 316 -7.75 -14.24 3.31
N LYS A 317 -8.36 -13.36 4.11
CA LYS A 317 -7.99 -13.06 5.51
C LYS A 317 -8.13 -14.24 6.46
N GLY A 318 -9.10 -15.11 6.24
CA GLY A 318 -9.39 -16.20 7.15
C GLY A 318 -10.10 -17.33 6.45
N LYS A 319 -10.95 -18.07 7.18
CA LYS A 319 -11.77 -19.11 6.57
C LYS A 319 -12.79 -18.49 5.63
N PHE A 320 -13.11 -19.22 4.57
CA PHE A 320 -14.20 -18.83 3.69
C PHE A 320 -15.51 -18.80 4.48
N HIS A 321 -16.45 -17.96 4.07
CA HIS A 321 -17.75 -17.86 4.72
C HIS A 321 -18.84 -17.44 3.74
N LEU A 322 -20.10 -17.70 4.09
CA LEU A 322 -21.28 -17.46 3.24
C LEU A 322 -21.38 -16.03 2.70
N GLY A 323 -20.87 -15.02 3.41
CA GLY A 323 -20.82 -13.65 2.93
C GLY A 323 -20.18 -13.46 1.54
N PHE A 324 -19.24 -14.32 1.13
CA PHE A 324 -18.63 -14.29 -0.21
C PHE A 324 -19.54 -14.78 -1.34
N VAL A 325 -20.70 -15.35 -1.02
CA VAL A 325 -21.70 -15.82 -2.00
C VAL A 325 -22.57 -14.66 -2.49
N SER A 326 -22.79 -13.61 -1.67
CA SER A 326 -23.64 -12.47 -2.02
C SER A 326 -23.22 -11.77 -3.34
N PRO A 327 -21.93 -11.48 -3.60
CA PRO A 327 -21.49 -10.96 -4.89
C PRO A 327 -21.78 -11.89 -6.09
N LEU A 328 -21.66 -13.22 -5.91
CA LEU A 328 -21.99 -14.18 -6.97
C LEU A 328 -23.48 -14.19 -7.28
N LEU A 329 -24.33 -14.13 -6.26
CA LEU A 329 -25.79 -14.01 -6.42
C LEU A 329 -26.15 -12.70 -7.11
N ARG A 330 -25.39 -11.63 -6.83
CA ARG A 330 -25.57 -10.36 -7.52
C ARG A 330 -25.25 -10.46 -9.00
N ILE A 331 -24.11 -11.07 -9.35
CA ILE A 331 -23.75 -11.33 -10.75
C ILE A 331 -24.81 -12.19 -11.43
N LYS A 332 -25.26 -13.27 -10.76
CA LYS A 332 -26.32 -14.14 -11.27
C LYS A 332 -27.61 -13.38 -11.58
N ALA A 333 -28.04 -12.51 -10.67
CA ALA A 333 -29.25 -11.71 -10.89
C ALA A 333 -29.14 -10.77 -12.10
N LEU A 334 -27.95 -10.25 -12.41
CA LEU A 334 -27.72 -9.44 -13.62
C LEU A 334 -27.79 -10.28 -14.89
N VAL A 335 -27.17 -11.47 -14.87
CA VAL A 335 -27.20 -12.43 -15.99
C VAL A 335 -28.64 -12.87 -16.27
N ASP A 336 -29.37 -13.27 -15.23
CA ASP A 336 -30.76 -13.73 -15.34
C ASP A 336 -31.69 -12.58 -15.81
N ALA A 337 -31.32 -11.32 -15.55
CA ALA A 337 -32.02 -10.13 -16.05
C ALA A 337 -31.63 -9.73 -17.48
N GLY A 338 -30.75 -10.47 -18.15
CA GLY A 338 -30.33 -10.23 -19.53
C GLY A 338 -29.29 -9.12 -19.70
N VAL A 339 -28.64 -8.67 -18.63
CA VAL A 339 -27.51 -7.73 -18.74
C VAL A 339 -26.31 -8.48 -19.32
N PRO A 340 -25.68 -8.01 -20.41
CA PRO A 340 -24.44 -8.60 -20.91
C PRO A 340 -23.32 -8.40 -19.87
N VAL A 341 -22.90 -9.48 -19.20
CA VAL A 341 -21.91 -9.42 -18.12
C VAL A 341 -20.79 -10.42 -18.38
N LYS A 342 -19.56 -9.99 -18.09
CA LYS A 342 -18.42 -10.86 -17.81
C LYS A 342 -17.94 -10.53 -16.41
N ALA A 343 -17.63 -11.52 -15.59
CA ALA A 343 -17.25 -11.28 -14.21
C ALA A 343 -15.91 -11.90 -13.83
N THR A 344 -15.16 -11.20 -12.97
CA THR A 344 -13.92 -11.69 -12.37
C THR A 344 -14.05 -11.69 -10.85
N ILE A 345 -13.84 -12.85 -10.23
CA ILE A 345 -13.57 -12.94 -8.80
C ILE A 345 -12.06 -12.87 -8.62
N LEU A 346 -11.57 -11.75 -8.09
CA LEU A 346 -10.16 -11.55 -7.82
C LEU A 346 -9.84 -11.97 -6.38
N VAL A 347 -9.11 -13.07 -6.23
CA VAL A 347 -8.55 -13.48 -4.95
C VAL A 347 -7.29 -12.67 -4.69
N SER A 348 -7.36 -11.76 -3.73
CA SER A 348 -6.23 -10.99 -3.25
C SER A 348 -5.51 -11.76 -2.14
N ASP A 349 -4.43 -12.43 -2.54
CA ASP A 349 -3.63 -13.32 -1.70
C ASP A 349 -2.70 -12.55 -0.75
N LEU A 350 -2.18 -11.38 -1.17
CA LEU A 350 -1.24 -10.59 -0.39
C LEU A 350 -1.90 -9.65 0.64
N GLU A 351 -3.06 -9.06 0.36
CA GLU A 351 -3.65 -8.06 1.27
C GLU A 351 -3.99 -8.63 2.65
N ALA A 352 -4.30 -9.92 2.72
CA ALA A 352 -4.46 -10.63 3.99
C ALA A 352 -3.18 -10.69 4.82
N TYR A 353 -2.01 -10.75 4.16
CA TYR A 353 -0.72 -10.69 4.85
C TYR A 353 -0.43 -9.27 5.33
N LEU A 354 -0.73 -8.27 4.50
CA LEU A 354 -0.51 -6.87 4.83
C LEU A 354 -1.44 -6.35 5.93
N ASP A 355 -2.65 -6.88 6.02
CA ASP A 355 -3.59 -6.65 7.11
C ASP A 355 -3.21 -7.49 8.35
N ASN A 356 -2.12 -7.09 9.03
CA ASN A 356 -1.61 -7.66 10.28
C ASN A 356 -1.26 -9.16 10.25
N GLN A 357 -0.72 -9.65 9.13
CA GLN A 357 -0.32 -11.05 8.98
C GLN A 357 -1.45 -12.04 9.31
N LYS A 358 -2.70 -11.70 8.96
CA LYS A 358 -3.86 -12.62 9.09
C LYS A 358 -3.63 -13.93 8.31
N VAL A 359 -2.77 -13.89 7.29
CA VAL A 359 -2.11 -15.06 6.71
C VAL A 359 -0.59 -14.92 6.88
N SER A 360 0.11 -16.04 7.09
CA SER A 360 1.58 -16.04 7.14
C SER A 360 2.18 -16.02 5.73
N TRP A 361 3.39 -15.46 5.56
CA TRP A 361 4.06 -15.34 4.25
C TRP A 361 4.09 -16.66 3.47
N GLY A 362 4.48 -17.76 4.13
CA GLY A 362 4.57 -19.08 3.50
C GLY A 362 3.22 -19.76 3.20
N ALA A 363 2.09 -19.17 3.64
CA ALA A 363 0.75 -19.70 3.40
C ALA A 363 -0.05 -18.85 2.39
N ILE A 364 0.50 -17.73 1.89
CA ILE A 364 -0.19 -16.82 0.95
C ILE A 364 -0.66 -17.57 -0.30
N GLU A 365 0.25 -18.31 -0.94
CA GLU A 365 -0.05 -19.06 -2.17
C GLU A 365 -1.14 -20.12 -1.93
N ALA A 366 -0.95 -20.99 -0.93
CA ALA A 366 -1.94 -22.01 -0.58
C ALA A 366 -3.30 -21.40 -0.21
N ARG A 367 -3.31 -20.23 0.44
CA ARG A 367 -4.53 -19.49 0.76
C ARG A 367 -5.22 -18.96 -0.50
N GLY A 368 -4.46 -18.40 -1.43
CA GLY A 368 -4.98 -17.94 -2.73
C GLY A 368 -5.63 -19.08 -3.50
N ILE A 369 -4.95 -20.22 -3.58
CA ILE A 369 -5.47 -21.44 -4.21
C ILE A 369 -6.74 -21.92 -3.48
N TYR A 370 -6.73 -22.05 -2.16
CA TYR A 370 -7.93 -22.45 -1.39
C TYR A 370 -9.17 -21.59 -1.72
N TYR A 371 -9.00 -20.27 -1.75
CA TYR A 371 -10.09 -19.35 -2.10
C TYR A 371 -10.54 -19.54 -3.55
N ARG A 372 -9.61 -19.64 -4.50
CA ARG A 372 -9.94 -19.86 -5.92
C ARG A 372 -10.79 -21.12 -6.10
N GLU A 373 -10.35 -22.22 -5.52
CA GLU A 373 -11.01 -23.53 -5.69
C GLU A 373 -12.38 -23.57 -5.00
N THR A 374 -12.54 -22.84 -3.88
CA THR A 374 -13.84 -22.66 -3.23
C THR A 374 -14.80 -21.86 -4.13
N PHE A 375 -14.34 -20.77 -4.74
CA PHE A 375 -15.15 -19.99 -5.68
C PHE A 375 -15.51 -20.78 -6.94
N LEU A 376 -14.58 -21.53 -7.52
CA LEU A 376 -14.85 -22.37 -8.70
C LEU A 376 -15.97 -23.39 -8.42
N SER A 377 -15.95 -24.02 -7.25
CA SER A 377 -17.03 -24.94 -6.83
C SER A 377 -18.37 -24.21 -6.68
N LEU A 378 -18.39 -23.02 -6.06
CA LEU A 378 -19.61 -22.21 -5.93
C LEU A 378 -20.14 -21.73 -7.29
N ILE A 379 -19.28 -21.27 -8.19
CA ILE A 379 -19.63 -20.82 -9.55
C ILE A 379 -20.30 -21.97 -10.32
N LYS A 380 -19.75 -23.19 -10.20
CA LYS A 380 -20.35 -24.39 -10.79
C LYS A 380 -21.73 -24.69 -10.22
N ASN A 381 -21.88 -24.64 -8.90
CA ASN A 381 -23.19 -24.88 -8.26
C ASN A 381 -24.23 -23.81 -8.63
N LEU A 382 -23.79 -22.59 -8.95
CA LEU A 382 -24.64 -21.47 -9.36
C LEU A 382 -24.85 -21.38 -10.88
N LYS A 383 -24.20 -22.26 -11.67
CA LYS A 383 -24.24 -22.28 -13.15
C LYS A 383 -23.73 -20.98 -13.78
N LEU A 384 -22.57 -20.51 -13.33
CA LEU A 384 -21.95 -19.25 -13.74
C LEU A 384 -20.62 -19.44 -14.49
N GLU A 385 -20.25 -20.66 -14.87
CA GLU A 385 -18.95 -21.02 -15.43
C GLU A 385 -18.62 -20.27 -16.73
N ASP A 386 -19.62 -19.97 -17.54
CA ASP A 386 -19.46 -19.27 -18.82
C ASP A 386 -19.32 -17.75 -18.66
N VAL A 387 -19.60 -17.21 -17.47
CA VAL A 387 -19.68 -15.78 -17.18
C VAL A 387 -18.61 -15.33 -16.19
N VAL A 388 -18.32 -16.15 -15.18
CA VAL A 388 -17.46 -15.80 -14.05
C VAL A 388 -16.14 -16.56 -14.14
N GLU A 389 -15.03 -15.82 -14.21
CA GLU A 389 -13.70 -16.38 -14.00
C GLU A 389 -13.18 -16.05 -12.60
N VAL A 390 -12.28 -16.90 -12.08
CA VAL A 390 -11.59 -16.66 -10.81
C VAL A 390 -10.10 -16.50 -11.09
N LYS A 391 -9.51 -15.42 -10.56
CA LYS A 391 -8.08 -15.10 -10.72
C LYS A 391 -7.45 -14.91 -9.36
N VAL A 392 -6.21 -15.32 -9.19
CA VAL A 392 -5.38 -14.89 -8.05
C VAL A 392 -4.58 -13.67 -8.49
N ALA A 393 -4.52 -12.62 -7.67
CA ALA A 393 -3.83 -11.38 -8.02
C ALA A 393 -2.38 -11.64 -8.46
N ALA A 394 -1.66 -12.49 -7.72
CA ALA A 394 -0.30 -12.91 -8.01
C ALA A 394 -0.07 -13.62 -9.37
N GLU A 395 -1.12 -14.13 -10.02
CA GLU A 395 -1.01 -14.83 -11.30
C GLU A 395 -1.05 -13.88 -12.51
N HIS A 396 -1.33 -12.59 -12.31
CA HIS A 396 -1.37 -11.61 -13.38
C HIS A 396 0.05 -11.21 -13.83
N GLU A 397 0.31 -11.16 -15.14
CA GLU A 397 1.65 -10.90 -15.70
C GLU A 397 2.28 -9.57 -15.25
N LYS A 398 1.44 -8.56 -15.01
CA LYS A 398 1.87 -7.22 -14.55
C LYS A 398 2.01 -7.13 -13.03
N TYR A 399 1.55 -8.13 -12.29
CA TYR A 399 1.56 -8.08 -10.82
C TYR A 399 3.00 -8.01 -10.32
N PHE A 400 3.33 -6.90 -9.64
CA PHE A 400 4.69 -6.57 -9.21
C PHE A 400 5.77 -6.65 -10.29
N ASN A 401 5.40 -6.38 -11.55
CA ASN A 401 6.40 -5.99 -12.52
C ASN A 401 6.95 -4.59 -12.19
N LYS A 402 7.98 -4.13 -12.92
CA LYS A 402 8.65 -2.86 -12.62
C LYS A 402 7.70 -1.66 -12.65
N ASP A 403 6.75 -1.63 -13.58
CA ASP A 403 5.78 -0.54 -13.70
C ASP A 403 4.79 -0.53 -12.52
N TYR A 404 4.29 -1.71 -12.12
CA TYR A 404 3.43 -1.88 -10.96
C TYR A 404 4.12 -1.40 -9.68
N VAL A 405 5.36 -1.84 -9.44
CA VAL A 405 6.14 -1.44 -8.26
C VAL A 405 6.44 0.06 -8.27
N LEU A 406 6.71 0.61 -9.45
CA LEU A 406 6.94 2.04 -9.60
C LEU A 406 5.67 2.84 -9.28
N ASP A 407 4.51 2.41 -9.79
CA ASP A 407 3.23 3.05 -9.50
C ASP A 407 2.83 2.90 -8.03
N PHE A 408 3.17 1.79 -7.39
CA PHE A 408 3.06 1.63 -5.94
C PHE A 408 3.84 2.72 -5.18
N TYR A 409 5.10 2.97 -5.53
CA TYR A 409 5.88 4.03 -4.87
C TYR A 409 5.37 5.45 -5.19
N LYS A 410 4.87 5.66 -6.41
CA LYS A 410 4.22 6.92 -6.78
C LYS A 410 2.95 7.14 -5.95
N MET A 411 2.07 6.14 -5.83
CA MET A 411 0.85 6.20 -5.01
C MET A 411 1.17 6.47 -3.54
N ALA A 412 2.17 5.77 -2.97
CA ALA A 412 2.64 6.05 -1.62
C ALA A 412 3.14 7.50 -1.43
N SER A 413 3.60 8.13 -2.51
CA SER A 413 4.06 9.53 -2.53
C SER A 413 2.97 10.54 -2.91
N ALA A 414 1.72 10.11 -3.05
CA ALA A 414 0.57 10.95 -3.36
C ALA A 414 -0.54 10.89 -2.29
N VAL A 415 -0.43 9.98 -1.32
CA VAL A 415 -1.41 9.80 -0.24
C VAL A 415 -0.78 10.01 1.13
N THR A 416 -1.57 10.52 2.06
CA THR A 416 -1.15 10.70 3.45
C THR A 416 -1.23 9.41 4.26
N ARG A 417 -0.53 9.39 5.41
CA ARG A 417 -0.59 8.28 6.37
C ARG A 417 -2.00 8.08 6.93
N ASP A 418 -2.69 9.17 7.23
CA ASP A 418 -4.02 9.12 7.86
C ASP A 418 -5.07 8.58 6.89
N GLU A 419 -5.05 9.02 5.63
CA GLU A 419 -5.96 8.51 4.58
C GLU A 419 -5.82 7.01 4.35
N THR A 420 -4.62 6.46 4.53
CA THR A 420 -4.35 5.03 4.33
C THR A 420 -4.59 4.17 5.58
N THR A 421 -4.92 4.78 6.71
CA THR A 421 -5.17 4.07 7.98
C THR A 421 -6.61 3.55 8.01
N ILE A 422 -6.88 2.56 7.15
CA ILE A 422 -8.19 1.90 7.03
C ILE A 422 -8.19 0.55 7.75
N CYS A 423 -7.08 -0.20 7.66
CA CYS A 423 -6.92 -1.44 8.42
C CYS A 423 -6.58 -1.12 9.88
N GLU A 424 -7.18 -1.85 10.81
CA GLU A 424 -6.80 -1.80 12.23
C GLU A 424 -5.37 -2.28 12.44
N GLY A 425 -4.77 -2.03 13.60
CA GLY A 425 -3.45 -2.56 13.97
C GLY A 425 -2.33 -1.52 13.96
N THR A 426 -1.11 -1.98 14.24
CA THR A 426 0.06 -1.11 14.44
C THR A 426 1.17 -1.31 13.41
N ALA A 427 1.08 -2.36 12.59
CA ALA A 427 2.05 -2.66 11.53
C ALA A 427 1.89 -1.69 10.36
N LEU A 428 3.02 -1.26 9.78
CA LEU A 428 3.02 -0.35 8.63
C LEU A 428 2.35 -0.96 7.39
N SER A 429 2.38 -2.29 7.25
CA SER A 429 1.79 -3.00 6.13
C SER A 429 0.30 -2.72 5.93
N GLY A 430 -0.45 -2.41 7.00
CA GLY A 430 -1.87 -2.09 6.91
C GLY A 430 -2.16 -0.88 6.02
N ASN A 431 -1.28 0.12 6.02
CA ASN A 431 -1.37 1.31 5.17
C ASN A 431 -1.07 1.03 3.70
N LEU A 432 -0.55 -0.15 3.37
CA LEU A 432 -0.27 -0.55 1.98
C LEU A 432 -1.48 -1.25 1.32
N VAL A 433 -2.42 -1.76 2.11
CA VAL A 433 -3.62 -2.45 1.60
C VAL A 433 -4.40 -1.60 0.60
N PRO A 434 -4.70 -0.30 0.86
CA PRO A 434 -5.46 0.49 -0.09
C PRO A 434 -4.71 0.75 -1.41
N LEU A 435 -3.38 0.81 -1.38
CA LEU A 435 -2.55 0.98 -2.58
C LEU A 435 -2.59 -0.28 -3.45
N ILE A 436 -2.41 -1.45 -2.83
CA ILE A 436 -2.50 -2.74 -3.52
C ILE A 436 -3.90 -2.96 -4.09
N TYR A 437 -4.95 -2.62 -3.33
CA TYR A 437 -6.33 -2.66 -3.80
C TYR A 437 -6.53 -1.81 -5.06
N SER A 438 -6.03 -0.57 -5.04
CA SER A 438 -6.14 0.36 -6.16
C SER A 438 -5.37 -0.10 -7.39
N LEU A 439 -4.16 -0.62 -7.21
CA LEU A 439 -3.32 -1.13 -8.30
C LEU A 439 -3.88 -2.42 -8.90
N ASN A 440 -4.44 -3.30 -8.07
CA ASN A 440 -5.17 -4.48 -8.51
C ASN A 440 -6.37 -4.08 -9.39
N ALA A 441 -7.17 -3.11 -8.95
CA ALA A 441 -8.25 -2.57 -9.76
C ALA A 441 -7.72 -1.98 -11.09
N HIS A 442 -6.59 -1.28 -11.06
CA HIS A 442 -5.99 -0.70 -12.26
C HIS A 442 -5.51 -1.74 -13.29
N ILE A 443 -4.85 -2.83 -12.86
CA ILE A 443 -4.32 -3.82 -13.80
C ILE A 443 -5.42 -4.70 -14.40
N TYR A 444 -6.48 -4.99 -13.64
CA TYR A 444 -7.60 -5.81 -14.09
C TYR A 444 -8.68 -5.01 -14.84
N ARG A 445 -8.74 -3.68 -14.64
CA ARG A 445 -9.64 -2.74 -15.34
C ARG A 445 -11.11 -3.17 -15.38
N PRO A 446 -11.74 -3.47 -14.25
CA PRO A 446 -13.18 -3.69 -14.25
C PRO A 446 -13.92 -2.39 -14.55
N ASP A 447 -15.11 -2.56 -15.10
CA ASP A 447 -16.08 -1.48 -15.29
C ASP A 447 -16.84 -1.16 -14.00
N LEU A 448 -17.16 -2.22 -13.24
CA LEU A 448 -17.90 -2.15 -11.99
C LEU A 448 -17.28 -3.04 -10.92
N LEU A 449 -16.93 -2.45 -9.78
CA LEU A 449 -16.50 -3.16 -8.58
C LEU A 449 -17.68 -3.40 -7.62
N ILE A 450 -18.00 -4.66 -7.34
CA ILE A 450 -18.92 -5.00 -6.25
C ILE A 450 -18.12 -5.02 -4.95
N ILE A 451 -18.59 -4.30 -3.94
CA ILE A 451 -17.98 -4.21 -2.62
C ILE A 451 -19.02 -4.39 -1.52
N GLY A 452 -18.61 -4.73 -0.30
CA GLY A 452 -19.51 -4.61 0.85
C GLY A 452 -19.65 -3.15 1.28
N ASN A 453 -20.79 -2.78 1.89
CA ASN A 453 -21.01 -1.43 2.44
C ASN A 453 -19.97 -0.99 3.48
N ASP A 454 -19.26 -1.95 4.08
CA ASP A 454 -18.15 -1.71 5.01
C ASP A 454 -16.82 -1.39 4.32
N SER A 455 -16.75 -1.49 2.99
CA SER A 455 -15.53 -1.29 2.19
C SER A 455 -15.57 -0.01 1.34
N THR A 456 -16.57 0.86 1.53
CA THR A 456 -16.74 2.11 0.78
C THR A 456 -15.55 3.07 0.93
N VAL A 457 -14.87 3.04 2.09
CA VAL A 457 -13.65 3.84 2.33
C VAL A 457 -12.51 3.44 1.39
N PHE A 458 -12.37 2.15 1.06
CA PHE A 458 -11.39 1.69 0.06
C PHE A 458 -11.76 2.17 -1.34
N ALA A 459 -13.04 2.17 -1.69
CA ALA A 459 -13.53 2.60 -3.00
C ALA A 459 -13.30 4.10 -3.24
N ASP A 460 -13.57 4.95 -2.23
CA ASP A 460 -13.31 6.39 -2.30
C ASP A 460 -11.82 6.67 -2.52
N LEU A 461 -10.97 6.10 -1.68
CA LEU A 461 -9.53 6.31 -1.77
C LEU A 461 -8.96 5.76 -3.10
N SER A 462 -9.41 4.58 -3.54
CA SER A 462 -9.00 4.02 -4.82
C SER A 462 -9.39 4.92 -5.99
N SER A 463 -10.61 5.45 -5.99
CA SER A 463 -11.07 6.35 -7.05
C SER A 463 -10.24 7.63 -7.12
N ARG A 464 -9.89 8.22 -5.97
CA ARG A 464 -9.00 9.39 -5.91
C ARG A 464 -7.59 9.08 -6.39
N LEU A 465 -7.01 7.97 -5.91
CA LEU A 465 -5.68 7.53 -6.33
C LEU A 465 -5.60 7.31 -7.84
N LEU A 466 -6.55 6.55 -8.41
CA LEU A 466 -6.57 6.29 -9.86
C LEU A 466 -6.65 7.59 -10.66
N LYS A 467 -7.54 8.52 -10.28
CA LYS A 467 -7.65 9.84 -10.92
C LYS A 467 -6.36 10.66 -10.82
N CYS A 468 -5.70 10.67 -9.66
CA CYS A 468 -4.43 11.39 -9.47
C CYS A 468 -3.30 10.91 -10.40
N PHE A 469 -3.36 9.67 -10.87
CA PHE A 469 -2.40 9.09 -11.81
C PHE A 469 -2.88 9.06 -13.26
N GLY A 470 -4.02 9.69 -13.57
CA GLY A 470 -4.58 9.75 -14.91
C GLY A 470 -5.16 8.40 -15.38
N TYR A 471 -5.47 7.50 -14.44
CA TYR A 471 -6.19 6.27 -14.73
C TYR A 471 -7.70 6.51 -14.68
N SER A 472 -8.45 5.75 -15.48
CA SER A 472 -9.91 5.78 -15.45
C SER A 472 -10.43 5.43 -14.06
N ALA A 473 -11.39 6.21 -13.58
CA ALA A 473 -12.11 5.87 -12.37
C ALA A 473 -13.02 4.65 -12.63
N ILE A 474 -13.33 3.92 -11.56
CA ILE A 474 -14.10 2.67 -11.62
C ILE A 474 -15.40 2.89 -10.85
N ALA A 475 -16.53 2.48 -11.44
CA ALA A 475 -17.81 2.50 -10.73
C ALA A 475 -17.81 1.46 -9.60
N HIS A 476 -18.43 1.76 -8.47
CA HIS A 476 -18.53 0.81 -7.37
C HIS A 476 -19.99 0.60 -6.97
N LEU A 477 -20.40 -0.66 -6.78
CA LEU A 477 -21.68 -1.04 -6.21
C LEU A 477 -21.45 -1.62 -4.82
N ALA A 478 -21.81 -0.87 -3.79
CA ALA A 478 -21.79 -1.36 -2.42
C ALA A 478 -23.07 -2.14 -2.11
N ILE A 479 -22.91 -3.38 -1.64
CA ILE A 479 -24.01 -4.27 -1.28
C ILE A 479 -24.05 -4.52 0.25
N PRO A 480 -25.23 -4.78 0.82
CA PRO A 480 -25.36 -5.13 2.23
C PRO A 480 -24.48 -6.33 2.61
N THR A 481 -23.84 -6.23 3.77
CA THR A 481 -23.04 -7.35 4.29
C THR A 481 -23.95 -8.42 4.89
N VAL A 482 -23.60 -9.69 4.64
CA VAL A 482 -24.34 -10.83 5.20
C VAL A 482 -24.07 -10.98 6.70
N PRO A 483 -25.12 -11.14 7.54
CA PRO A 483 -24.94 -11.33 8.98
C PRO A 483 -24.39 -12.73 9.30
N GLY A 484 -23.52 -12.81 10.30
CA GLY A 484 -23.19 -14.03 10.99
C GLY A 484 -24.33 -14.47 11.92
N CYS A 485 -24.20 -15.67 12.47
CA CYS A 485 -25.21 -16.22 13.38
C CYS A 485 -25.35 -15.45 14.71
N ASN A 486 -24.47 -14.49 15.00
CA ASN A 486 -24.60 -13.55 16.12
C ASN A 486 -25.32 -12.23 15.75
N GLY A 487 -25.81 -12.08 14.52
CA GLY A 487 -26.48 -10.87 14.03
C GLY A 487 -25.53 -9.73 13.64
N GLN A 488 -24.22 -9.85 13.89
CA GLN A 488 -23.21 -8.92 13.40
C GLN A 488 -22.73 -9.33 12.00
N LYS A 489 -21.97 -8.47 11.31
CA LYS A 489 -21.35 -8.81 10.03
C LYS A 489 -20.59 -10.14 10.10
N MET A 490 -20.84 -11.04 9.14
CA MET A 490 -20.10 -12.30 9.04
C MET A 490 -18.60 -12.03 8.83
N SER A 491 -17.77 -12.58 9.72
CA SER A 491 -16.34 -12.31 9.75
C SER A 491 -15.55 -13.58 10.09
N CYS A 492 -14.42 -13.76 9.41
CA CYS A 492 -13.49 -14.85 9.69
C CYS A 492 -12.84 -14.77 11.09
N SER A 493 -12.88 -13.60 11.74
CA SER A 493 -12.38 -13.41 13.10
C SER A 493 -13.30 -14.02 14.17
N VAL A 494 -14.52 -14.43 13.81
CA VAL A 494 -15.50 -14.98 14.75
C VAL A 494 -16.03 -16.34 14.25
N PRO A 495 -15.19 -17.39 14.27
CA PRO A 495 -15.45 -18.67 13.59
C PRO A 495 -16.68 -19.43 14.10
N ASP A 496 -17.12 -19.18 15.33
CA ASP A 496 -18.31 -19.80 15.91
C ASP A 496 -19.61 -19.29 15.28
N PHE A 497 -19.60 -18.10 14.67
CA PHE A 497 -20.79 -17.46 14.10
C PHE A 497 -20.74 -17.31 12.57
N LEU A 498 -19.60 -17.58 11.92
CA LEU A 498 -19.55 -17.64 10.46
C LEU A 498 -20.08 -18.99 9.95
N LEU A 499 -20.61 -19.00 8.72
CA LEU A 499 -21.04 -20.22 8.04
C LEU A 499 -20.00 -20.57 6.96
N ASP A 500 -19.16 -21.56 7.24
CA ASP A 500 -18.10 -22.05 6.35
C ASP A 500 -18.70 -23.08 5.38
N PRO A 501 -18.47 -23.00 4.05
CA PRO A 501 -18.90 -24.03 3.12
C PRO A 501 -18.39 -25.44 3.45
N LEU A 502 -17.31 -25.55 4.22
CA LEU A 502 -16.75 -26.82 4.71
C LEU A 502 -17.29 -27.25 6.09
N ASP A 503 -18.17 -26.47 6.72
CA ASP A 503 -18.89 -26.93 7.92
C ASP A 503 -19.73 -28.17 7.56
N THR A 504 -19.75 -29.17 8.44
CA THR A 504 -20.67 -30.31 8.29
C THR A 504 -22.13 -29.83 8.36
N PRO A 505 -23.10 -30.57 7.77
CA PRO A 505 -24.50 -30.19 7.84
C PRO A 505 -25.01 -29.94 9.28
N LYS A 506 -24.48 -30.71 10.24
CA LYS A 506 -24.77 -30.56 11.67
C LYS A 506 -24.18 -29.28 12.26
N GLN A 507 -22.97 -28.89 11.87
CA GLN A 507 -22.36 -27.62 12.31
C GLN A 507 -23.15 -26.43 11.79
N THR A 508 -23.48 -26.39 10.49
CA THR A 508 -24.32 -25.35 9.88
C THR A 508 -25.66 -25.23 10.61
N LYS A 509 -26.34 -26.37 10.86
CA LYS A 509 -27.59 -26.41 11.63
C LYS A 509 -27.42 -25.85 13.04
N THR A 510 -26.36 -26.25 13.73
CA THR A 510 -26.09 -25.82 15.12
C THR A 510 -25.86 -24.31 15.21
N LYS A 511 -25.10 -23.74 14.26
CA LYS A 511 -24.81 -22.31 14.22
C LYS A 511 -26.07 -21.48 13.95
N ILE A 512 -26.87 -21.85 12.95
CA ILE A 512 -28.13 -21.17 12.64
C ILE A 512 -29.17 -21.36 13.75
N ALA A 513 -29.24 -22.54 14.38
CA ALA A 513 -30.16 -22.77 15.49
C ALA A 513 -29.94 -21.78 16.65
N ARG A 514 -28.68 -21.44 16.94
CA ARG A 514 -28.25 -20.49 17.98
C ARG A 514 -28.46 -19.02 17.63
N SER A 515 -28.80 -18.70 16.38
CA SER A 515 -28.96 -17.30 15.97
C SER A 515 -30.22 -16.66 16.54
N PHE A 516 -30.22 -15.34 16.66
CA PHE A 516 -31.43 -14.60 17.05
C PHE A 516 -32.53 -14.76 15.99
N CYS A 517 -33.72 -15.15 16.43
CA CYS A 517 -34.93 -15.32 15.63
C CYS A 517 -36.10 -15.49 16.60
N GLU A 518 -36.78 -14.39 16.90
CA GLU A 518 -37.94 -14.34 17.80
C GLU A 518 -39.23 -14.35 17.00
N PRO A 519 -40.32 -14.99 17.46
CA PRO A 519 -41.60 -15.02 16.74
C PRO A 519 -42.07 -13.60 16.40
N GLN A 520 -42.51 -13.40 15.14
CA GLN A 520 -43.06 -12.13 14.63
C GLN A 520 -42.10 -10.92 14.67
N ASN A 521 -40.85 -11.10 15.12
CA ASN A 521 -39.84 -10.04 15.17
C ASN A 521 -38.96 -10.08 13.92
N LEU A 522 -38.98 -9.01 13.12
CA LEU A 522 -38.09 -8.85 11.96
C LEU A 522 -36.75 -8.22 12.31
N GLU A 523 -36.68 -7.45 13.39
CA GLU A 523 -35.50 -6.67 13.73
C GLU A 523 -34.38 -7.58 14.26
N GLY A 524 -33.21 -7.53 13.63
CA GLY A 524 -32.06 -8.38 13.98
C GLY A 524 -32.28 -9.88 13.74
N ASN A 525 -33.37 -10.29 13.09
CA ASN A 525 -33.71 -11.69 12.87
C ASN A 525 -32.82 -12.30 11.78
N VAL A 526 -31.83 -13.08 12.19
CA VAL A 526 -30.81 -13.63 11.30
C VAL A 526 -31.41 -14.58 10.27
N ALA A 527 -32.43 -15.36 10.64
CA ALA A 527 -33.04 -16.30 9.70
C ALA A 527 -33.81 -15.57 8.58
N MET A 528 -34.51 -14.49 8.92
CA MET A 528 -35.16 -13.61 7.94
C MET A 528 -34.13 -12.91 7.04
N GLN A 529 -33.06 -12.37 7.62
CA GLN A 529 -31.98 -11.72 6.86
C GLN A 529 -31.26 -12.68 5.90
N LEU A 530 -30.96 -13.92 6.34
CA LEU A 530 -30.40 -14.95 5.46
C LEU A 530 -31.41 -15.39 4.40
N ALA A 531 -32.71 -15.41 4.72
CA ALA A 531 -33.73 -15.73 3.76
C ALA A 531 -33.76 -14.70 2.61
N ASP A 532 -33.78 -13.41 2.94
CA ASP A 532 -33.76 -12.29 2.00
C ASP A 532 -32.48 -12.26 1.16
N GLN A 533 -31.32 -12.26 1.82
CA GLN A 533 -30.04 -11.98 1.15
C GLN A 533 -29.43 -13.20 0.43
N ILE A 534 -29.81 -14.42 0.81
CA ILE A 534 -29.20 -15.66 0.31
C ILE A 534 -30.23 -16.64 -0.24
N VAL A 535 -31.25 -17.02 0.56
CA VAL A 535 -32.17 -18.12 0.18
C VAL A 535 -33.02 -17.76 -1.03
N PHE A 536 -33.72 -16.63 -1.02
CA PHE A 536 -34.55 -16.24 -2.18
C PHE A 536 -33.73 -15.98 -3.45
N PRO A 537 -32.57 -15.29 -3.39
CA PRO A 537 -31.70 -15.18 -4.55
C PRO A 537 -31.20 -16.53 -5.08
N LEU A 538 -30.94 -17.53 -4.21
CA LEU A 538 -30.58 -18.88 -4.65
C LEU A 538 -31.73 -19.62 -5.32
N LEU A 539 -32.96 -19.47 -4.79
CA LEU A 539 -34.16 -20.12 -5.33
C LEU A 539 -34.60 -19.54 -6.69
N ASN A 540 -34.20 -18.30 -6.97
CA ASN A 540 -34.40 -17.63 -8.26
C ASN A 540 -35.85 -17.74 -8.79
N GLY A 541 -36.83 -17.38 -7.96
CA GLY A 541 -38.25 -17.46 -8.26
C GLY A 541 -38.92 -18.80 -7.95
N SER A 542 -38.16 -19.82 -7.53
CA SER A 542 -38.73 -21.06 -6.98
C SER A 542 -39.26 -20.85 -5.56
N SER A 543 -40.27 -21.60 -5.16
CA SER A 543 -40.82 -21.52 -3.81
C SER A 543 -39.92 -22.17 -2.76
N LEU A 544 -39.72 -21.50 -1.64
CA LEU A 544 -39.15 -22.08 -0.42
C LEU A 544 -40.21 -22.95 0.25
N SER A 545 -39.98 -24.26 0.29
CA SER A 545 -40.83 -25.20 1.03
C SER A 545 -40.40 -25.27 2.50
N ILE A 546 -41.35 -25.08 3.40
CA ILE A 546 -41.16 -25.08 4.85
C ILE A 546 -42.07 -26.18 5.44
N PRO A 547 -41.52 -27.39 5.66
CA PRO A 547 -42.30 -28.48 6.20
C PRO A 547 -42.62 -28.26 7.68
N ARG A 548 -43.89 -28.37 8.05
CA ARG A 548 -44.35 -28.24 9.45
C ARG A 548 -45.49 -29.21 9.73
N SER A 549 -45.63 -29.63 10.98
CA SER A 549 -46.72 -30.55 11.37
C SER A 549 -48.09 -29.92 11.14
N SER A 550 -49.12 -30.76 10.94
CA SER A 550 -50.52 -30.32 10.91
C SER A 550 -50.88 -29.45 12.10
N ASP A 551 -50.36 -29.81 13.28
CA ASP A 551 -50.63 -29.14 14.56
C ASP A 551 -49.99 -27.76 14.64
N ASN A 552 -49.02 -27.47 13.78
CA ASN A 552 -48.35 -26.16 13.64
C ASN A 552 -48.82 -25.40 12.39
N GLY A 553 -49.96 -25.79 11.82
CA GLY A 553 -50.58 -25.13 10.66
C GLY A 553 -50.28 -25.76 9.29
N GLY A 554 -49.54 -26.87 9.23
CA GLY A 554 -49.26 -27.66 8.00
C GLY A 554 -48.37 -26.96 6.96
N ASP A 555 -47.65 -27.71 6.12
CA ASP A 555 -46.61 -27.18 5.20
C ASP A 555 -46.91 -25.82 4.54
N VAL A 556 -45.88 -24.96 4.51
CA VAL A 556 -45.94 -23.62 3.90
C VAL A 556 -44.99 -23.56 2.70
N ALA A 557 -45.40 -22.89 1.62
CA ALA A 557 -44.56 -22.60 0.48
C ALA A 557 -44.64 -21.11 0.13
N VAL A 558 -43.50 -20.42 0.11
CA VAL A 558 -43.40 -18.98 -0.18
C VAL A 558 -42.44 -18.71 -1.32
N SER A 559 -42.81 -17.86 -2.26
CA SER A 559 -42.04 -17.55 -3.47
C SER A 559 -41.25 -16.25 -3.38
N SER A 560 -41.52 -15.41 -2.37
CA SER A 560 -40.84 -14.13 -2.17
C SER A 560 -40.61 -13.82 -0.69
N TYR A 561 -39.67 -12.92 -0.41
CA TYR A 561 -39.43 -12.43 0.94
C TYR A 561 -40.68 -11.79 1.56
N LYS A 562 -41.49 -11.08 0.76
CA LYS A 562 -42.74 -10.47 1.22
C LYS A 562 -43.77 -11.51 1.68
N GLU A 563 -43.88 -12.63 0.95
CA GLU A 563 -44.73 -13.74 1.36
C GLU A 563 -44.20 -14.41 2.64
N LEU A 564 -42.88 -14.58 2.75
CA LEU A 564 -42.28 -15.11 3.98
C LEU A 564 -42.55 -14.20 5.18
N GLU A 565 -42.39 -12.89 5.02
CA GLU A 565 -42.69 -11.90 6.04
C GLU A 565 -44.14 -11.98 6.50
N HIS A 566 -45.07 -12.10 5.54
CA HIS A 566 -46.48 -12.30 5.85
C HIS A 566 -46.73 -13.57 6.67
N GLU A 567 -46.17 -14.71 6.24
CA GLU A 567 -46.30 -15.98 6.95
C GLU A 567 -45.67 -15.97 8.35
N PHE A 568 -44.58 -15.21 8.53
CA PHE A 568 -43.85 -15.10 9.79
C PHE A 568 -44.53 -14.19 10.82
N ILE A 569 -45.13 -13.09 10.37
CA ILE A 569 -45.80 -12.12 11.26
C ILE A 569 -47.25 -12.50 11.49
N THR A 570 -47.99 -12.73 10.41
CA THR A 570 -49.45 -12.94 10.45
C THR A 570 -49.79 -14.40 10.29
N GLY A 571 -49.16 -15.09 9.32
CA GLY A 571 -49.54 -16.45 8.94
C GLY A 571 -50.80 -16.49 8.09
N SER A 572 -50.84 -17.37 7.09
CA SER A 572 -52.10 -17.73 6.41
C SER A 572 -53.13 -18.31 7.39
N ASN A 573 -52.67 -18.89 8.50
CA ASN A 573 -53.49 -19.20 9.67
C ASN A 573 -52.99 -18.35 10.87
N PRO A 574 -53.73 -17.31 11.28
CA PRO A 574 -53.32 -16.42 12.37
C PRO A 574 -53.13 -17.08 13.74
N GLU A 575 -53.73 -18.25 13.96
CA GLU A 575 -53.52 -19.02 15.19
C GLU A 575 -52.15 -19.74 15.20
N PHE A 576 -51.58 -19.97 14.02
CA PHE A 576 -50.32 -20.69 13.82
C PHE A 576 -49.43 -19.99 12.79
N PRO A 577 -48.91 -18.77 13.10
CA PRO A 577 -47.92 -18.12 12.26
C PRO A 577 -46.64 -18.97 12.19
N LEU A 578 -45.83 -18.73 11.16
CA LEU A 578 -44.61 -19.50 10.93
C LEU A 578 -43.66 -19.40 12.13
N HIS A 579 -43.35 -20.55 12.74
CA HIS A 579 -42.50 -20.63 13.91
C HIS A 579 -41.01 -20.45 13.54
N PRO A 580 -40.21 -19.71 14.35
CA PRO A 580 -38.78 -19.52 14.14
C PRO A 580 -37.96 -20.79 13.88
N GLY A 581 -38.30 -21.90 14.57
CA GLY A 581 -37.62 -23.17 14.40
C GLY A 581 -37.80 -23.77 13.01
N ASP A 582 -38.99 -23.64 12.43
CA ASP A 582 -39.31 -24.20 11.12
C ASP A 582 -38.64 -23.37 10.02
N LEU A 583 -38.69 -22.04 10.14
CA LEU A 583 -37.95 -21.11 9.28
C LEU A 583 -36.44 -21.43 9.29
N LYS A 584 -35.83 -21.54 10.49
CA LYS A 584 -34.41 -21.87 10.63
C LYS A 584 -34.07 -23.19 9.94
N ASN A 585 -34.91 -24.21 10.09
CA ASN A 585 -34.67 -25.51 9.44
C ASN A 585 -34.76 -25.43 7.91
N ALA A 586 -35.71 -24.67 7.37
CA ALA A 586 -35.83 -24.44 5.93
C ALA A 586 -34.59 -23.70 5.37
N VAL A 587 -34.17 -22.62 6.04
CA VAL A 587 -32.94 -21.87 5.69
C VAL A 587 -31.70 -22.78 5.75
N VAL A 588 -31.57 -23.61 6.78
CA VAL A 588 -30.49 -24.61 6.90
C VAL A 588 -30.50 -25.58 5.73
N GLY A 589 -31.67 -26.04 5.27
CA GLY A 589 -31.81 -26.94 4.13
C GLY A 589 -31.22 -26.34 2.86
N VAL A 590 -31.60 -25.10 2.53
CA VAL A 590 -31.11 -24.42 1.32
C VAL A 590 -29.61 -24.15 1.39
N ILE A 591 -29.11 -23.63 2.52
CA ILE A 591 -27.67 -23.34 2.69
C ILE A 591 -26.85 -24.63 2.63
N ASN A 592 -27.31 -25.72 3.23
CA ASN A 592 -26.61 -27.00 3.14
C ASN A 592 -26.60 -27.54 1.72
N GLY A 593 -27.68 -27.40 0.96
CA GLY A 593 -27.72 -27.80 -0.45
C GLY A 593 -26.65 -27.08 -1.29
N LEU A 594 -26.43 -25.77 -1.05
CA LEU A 594 -25.34 -25.03 -1.69
C LEU A 594 -23.96 -25.57 -1.26
N PHE A 595 -23.78 -25.84 0.04
CA PHE A 595 -22.50 -26.30 0.58
C PHE A 595 -22.17 -27.76 0.24
N ASP A 596 -23.15 -28.61 -0.08
CA ASP A 596 -22.93 -30.01 -0.42
C ASP A 596 -22.01 -30.17 -1.63
N GLY A 597 -22.19 -29.34 -2.67
CA GLY A 597 -21.29 -29.36 -3.83
C GLY A 597 -19.85 -28.97 -3.46
N VAL A 598 -19.68 -27.96 -2.60
CA VAL A 598 -18.35 -27.53 -2.13
C VAL A 598 -17.70 -28.62 -1.26
N ARG A 599 -18.44 -29.23 -0.34
CA ARG A 599 -17.94 -30.33 0.49
C ARG A 599 -17.50 -31.53 -0.36
N ALA A 600 -18.25 -31.83 -1.42
CA ALA A 600 -17.90 -32.90 -2.36
C ALA A 600 -16.61 -32.58 -3.13
N ASP A 601 -16.48 -31.37 -3.68
CA ASP A 601 -15.30 -30.94 -4.44
C ASP A 601 -14.03 -30.81 -3.57
N PHE A 602 -14.20 -30.64 -2.25
CA PHE A 602 -13.13 -30.63 -1.26
C PHE A 602 -12.88 -31.99 -0.60
N SER A 603 -13.55 -33.06 -1.05
CA SER A 603 -13.29 -34.41 -0.56
C SER A 603 -11.97 -34.95 -1.13
N GLY A 604 -11.15 -35.60 -0.27
CA GLY A 604 -9.91 -36.25 -0.69
C GLY A 604 -8.63 -35.58 -0.18
N LYS A 605 -7.54 -36.37 -0.21
CA LYS A 605 -6.27 -36.03 0.47
C LYS A 605 -5.62 -34.75 -0.04
N GLU A 606 -5.75 -34.45 -1.34
CA GLU A 606 -5.12 -33.26 -1.93
C GLU A 606 -5.80 -31.97 -1.43
N ARG A 607 -7.13 -31.93 -1.44
CA ARG A 607 -7.93 -30.80 -0.95
C ARG A 607 -7.80 -30.64 0.56
N GLU A 608 -7.78 -31.74 1.32
CA GLU A 608 -7.48 -31.73 2.75
C GLU A 608 -6.09 -31.13 3.04
N LYS A 609 -5.08 -31.51 2.26
CA LYS A 609 -3.74 -30.94 2.37
C LYS A 609 -3.73 -29.45 2.04
N LEU A 610 -4.40 -29.02 0.96
CA LEU A 610 -4.53 -27.62 0.59
C LEU A 610 -5.14 -26.79 1.72
N VAL A 611 -6.24 -27.26 2.33
CA VAL A 611 -6.85 -26.59 3.49
C VAL A 611 -5.85 -26.52 4.64
N LYS A 612 -5.16 -27.61 4.95
CA LYS A 612 -4.14 -27.60 6.02
C LYS A 612 -3.04 -26.57 5.73
N ASP A 613 -2.49 -26.55 4.53
CA ASP A 613 -1.39 -25.66 4.13
C ASP A 613 -1.85 -24.19 4.13
N ALA A 614 -3.05 -23.91 3.59
CA ALA A 614 -3.66 -22.58 3.58
C ALA A 614 -3.85 -22.01 4.98
N PHE A 615 -4.22 -22.84 5.97
CA PHE A 615 -4.54 -22.44 7.34
C PHE A 615 -3.47 -22.83 8.36
N THR A 616 -2.25 -23.13 7.91
CA THR A 616 -1.14 -23.42 8.82
C THR A 616 -0.78 -22.16 9.60
N VAL A 617 -0.96 -22.20 10.92
CA VAL A 617 -0.60 -21.10 11.80
C VAL A 617 0.92 -21.01 11.87
N SER A 618 1.48 -19.81 11.68
CA SER A 618 2.90 -19.61 11.96
C SER A 618 3.13 -19.98 13.42
N LYS A 619 4.03 -20.94 13.69
CA LYS A 619 4.45 -21.22 15.06
C LYS A 619 5.19 -19.99 15.57
N GLY A 620 4.46 -19.00 16.10
CA GLY A 620 5.03 -17.97 16.94
C GLY A 620 5.76 -18.67 18.06
N LYS A 621 7.09 -18.52 18.10
CA LYS A 621 7.88 -18.92 19.26
C LYS A 621 7.20 -18.29 20.48
N LYS A 622 6.87 -19.11 21.48
CA LYS A 622 6.55 -18.60 22.83
C LYS A 622 7.63 -17.57 23.18
N LYS A 623 7.19 -16.36 23.51
CA LYS A 623 8.05 -15.29 24.02
C LYS A 623 8.92 -15.78 25.15
#